data_AF-A0A4R2NKX9-F1
#
_entry.id   AF-A0A4R2NKX9-F1
#
_cell.length_a   1.000
_cell.length_b   1.000
_cell.length_c   1.000
_cell.angle_alpha   90.00
_cell.angle_beta   90.00
_cell.angle_gamma   90.00
#
_symmetry.space_group_name_H-M   'P 1'
#
loop_
_entity.id
_entity.type
_entity.pdbx_description
1 polymer ?
#
loop_
_entity_poly.entity_id
_entity_poly.type
_entity_poly.pdbx_seq_one_letter_code
_entity_poly.pdbx_strand_id
1 'polypeptide(L)'
;MASQSPKYNSLKTKFLFPLALTVLSFSAYSQQAETCETPSSDPVLDLNSITKCTIEKDDTKKTKKVSFEVSSRKRVRRKRDLAKSAVTGGYQQTVSEVKKKTNLITDLSLEDESKNGIVSFHSVDQIPLFDKCEDTPYLEQEACFRKLMSHHIQVNFQYPKKAYKEGIQGRVMVNFIIDKEGNTKITDVLYPYNGELLKEEVERIINKLPQFVPGKHLGRAIDVQYTQQIKFKIPGVKRTNIRPKKVDEIDNDKSYTFEELKEVPLFEECEKQNDSSSDCFITELQKHVQENFAYPVDAINADIEGTVNVSFVISNKGRIVNIRTKGPDDAKILEVAAEQLIRKLPKFKPALKDDVPVHTIYEFPISFKLN
;
A
#
# COMPACT_ATOMS: atom_id res chain seq x y z
N MET A 1 79.55 -32.90 -55.24
CA MET A 1 79.75 -32.03 -56.42
C MET A 1 78.41 -31.41 -56.77
N ALA A 2 78.44 -30.14 -57.19
CA ALA A 2 77.31 -29.27 -57.57
C ALA A 2 76.32 -29.98 -58.54
N SER A 3 75.09 -29.55 -58.78
CA SER A 3 74.61 -28.18 -58.94
C SER A 3 73.08 -28.17 -59.10
N GLN A 4 72.44 -27.17 -58.50
CA GLN A 4 71.48 -26.24 -59.12
C GLN A 4 70.60 -26.71 -60.30
N SER A 5 69.28 -26.53 -60.09
CA SER A 5 68.21 -26.09 -61.02
C SER A 5 68.63 -25.52 -62.39
N PRO A 6 67.80 -25.59 -63.44
CA PRO A 6 66.89 -24.45 -63.68
C PRO A 6 65.59 -24.70 -64.49
N LYS A 7 64.63 -23.81 -64.22
CA LYS A 7 63.78 -22.99 -65.14
C LYS A 7 63.04 -23.66 -66.31
N TYR A 8 61.70 -23.59 -66.37
CA TYR A 8 60.82 -22.47 -66.81
C TYR A 8 60.61 -22.39 -68.34
N ASN A 9 59.38 -22.62 -68.79
CA ASN A 9 58.73 -21.97 -69.94
C ASN A 9 57.24 -22.38 -69.96
N SER A 10 56.30 -21.44 -69.74
CA SER A 10 55.71 -20.51 -70.72
C SER A 10 54.47 -21.11 -71.39
N LEU A 11 53.28 -20.60 -71.04
CA LEU A 11 52.33 -20.11 -72.06
C LEU A 11 51.41 -19.02 -71.47
N LYS A 12 51.16 -18.02 -72.30
CA LYS A 12 50.50 -16.73 -72.05
C LYS A 12 48.98 -16.86 -72.17
N THR A 13 48.23 -16.07 -71.39
CA THR A 13 47.10 -15.26 -71.88
C THR A 13 46.74 -14.19 -70.85
N LYS A 14 46.64 -12.94 -71.30
CA LYS A 14 46.26 -11.75 -70.52
C LYS A 14 44.77 -11.50 -70.72
N PHE A 15 44.01 -11.10 -69.69
CA PHE A 15 42.89 -10.15 -69.85
C PHE A 15 42.56 -9.41 -68.53
N LEU A 16 42.43 -8.09 -68.68
CA LEU A 16 42.09 -6.99 -67.77
C LEU A 16 41.18 -7.28 -66.55
N PHE A 17 41.47 -6.63 -65.39
CA PHE A 17 40.50 -5.89 -64.53
C PHE A 17 41.26 -4.96 -63.54
N PRO A 18 40.79 -3.73 -63.23
CA PRO A 18 41.52 -2.75 -62.41
C PRO A 18 41.13 -2.74 -60.91
N LEU A 19 42.16 -2.72 -60.07
CA LEU A 19 42.39 -1.96 -58.81
C LEU A 19 41.19 -1.43 -57.99
N ALA A 20 40.98 -1.96 -56.76
CA ALA A 20 40.40 -1.21 -55.64
C ALA A 20 40.74 -1.85 -54.26
N LEU A 21 41.11 -0.97 -53.32
CA LEU A 21 41.46 -1.15 -51.90
C LEU A 21 40.70 -2.25 -51.13
N THR A 22 41.43 -3.12 -50.42
CA THR A 22 40.91 -3.96 -49.35
C THR A 22 40.72 -3.15 -48.07
N VAL A 23 39.46 -2.87 -47.71
CA VAL A 23 39.06 -2.34 -46.40
C VAL A 23 39.02 -3.48 -45.39
N LEU A 24 39.80 -3.37 -44.32
CA LEU A 24 39.68 -4.22 -43.12
C LEU A 24 38.34 -3.87 -42.43
N SER A 25 37.34 -4.70 -42.67
CA SER A 25 36.06 -4.66 -41.95
C SER A 25 36.24 -5.25 -40.55
N PHE A 26 36.24 -4.37 -39.55
CA PHE A 26 35.90 -4.75 -38.18
C PHE A 26 34.47 -5.30 -38.19
N SER A 27 34.30 -6.60 -37.98
CA SER A 27 33.03 -7.20 -37.63
C SER A 27 32.62 -6.72 -36.24
N ALA A 28 31.74 -5.72 -36.20
CA ALA A 28 30.98 -5.41 -34.99
C ALA A 28 30.06 -6.61 -34.69
N TYR A 29 30.36 -7.34 -33.62
CA TYR A 29 29.42 -8.28 -33.01
C TYR A 29 28.23 -7.47 -32.47
N SER A 30 27.07 -7.61 -33.12
CA SER A 30 25.80 -7.07 -32.64
C SER A 30 25.25 -8.00 -31.57
N GLN A 31 25.23 -7.56 -30.30
CA GLN A 31 24.41 -8.20 -29.26
C GLN A 31 22.93 -7.95 -29.58
N GLN A 32 22.16 -9.02 -29.78
CA GLN A 32 20.77 -8.95 -30.22
C GLN A 32 19.84 -8.84 -29.00
N ALA A 33 19.50 -7.63 -28.58
CA ALA A 33 18.48 -7.38 -27.56
C ALA A 33 17.09 -7.35 -28.20
N GLU A 34 16.11 -8.07 -27.62
CA GLU A 34 14.72 -8.02 -28.06
C GLU A 34 13.97 -6.91 -27.30
N THR A 35 13.28 -6.06 -28.07
CA THR A 35 12.44 -4.98 -27.54
C THR A 35 10.97 -5.39 -27.66
N CYS A 36 10.20 -5.26 -26.59
CA CYS A 36 8.75 -5.47 -26.65
C CYS A 36 8.07 -4.16 -27.06
N GLU A 37 7.29 -4.19 -28.14
CA GLU A 37 6.39 -3.09 -28.52
C GLU A 37 4.95 -3.45 -28.15
N THR A 38 4.21 -2.50 -27.60
CA THR A 38 2.76 -2.62 -27.37
C THR A 38 2.00 -2.10 -28.59
N PRO A 39 0.88 -2.73 -29.00
CA PRO A 39 0.03 -2.19 -30.06
C PRO A 39 -0.63 -0.92 -29.54
N SER A 40 -0.32 0.23 -30.15
CA SER A 40 -0.89 1.52 -29.79
C SER A 40 -2.37 1.60 -30.20
N SER A 41 -3.29 1.35 -29.28
CA SER A 41 -4.70 1.72 -29.44
C SER A 41 -4.97 3.03 -28.68
N ASP A 42 -5.20 4.11 -29.44
CA ASP A 42 -5.74 5.42 -29.08
C ASP A 42 -5.01 6.34 -28.06
N PRO A 43 -4.64 7.58 -28.44
CA PRO A 43 -3.85 8.50 -27.61
C PRO A 43 -4.71 9.40 -26.71
N VAL A 44 -5.87 8.92 -26.24
CA VAL A 44 -6.75 9.70 -25.37
C VAL A 44 -6.80 9.03 -24.00
N LEU A 45 -6.13 9.67 -23.03
CA LEU A 45 -6.24 9.42 -21.58
C LEU A 45 -5.59 8.15 -21.02
N ASP A 46 -4.35 7.85 -21.39
CA ASP A 46 -3.51 7.01 -20.53
C ASP A 46 -2.37 7.82 -19.90
N LEU A 47 -2.44 7.99 -18.57
CA LEU A 47 -1.43 8.68 -17.76
C LEU A 47 -0.17 7.82 -17.54
N ASN A 48 -0.22 6.53 -17.86
CA ASN A 48 0.82 5.55 -17.52
C ASN A 48 1.12 4.55 -18.67
N SER A 49 1.50 5.05 -19.84
CA SER A 49 1.99 4.16 -20.92
C SER A 49 3.42 3.68 -20.63
N ILE A 50 3.61 2.36 -20.45
CA ILE A 50 4.93 1.73 -20.62
C ILE A 50 5.33 1.88 -22.08
N THR A 51 6.40 2.60 -22.34
CA THR A 51 6.82 2.91 -23.70
C THR A 51 7.78 1.87 -24.25
N LYS A 52 8.66 1.27 -23.42
CA LYS A 52 9.66 0.30 -23.88
C LYS A 52 10.03 -0.70 -22.78
N CYS A 53 10.19 -1.96 -23.14
CA CYS A 53 10.81 -2.98 -22.31
C CYS A 53 11.96 -3.60 -23.09
N THR A 54 13.12 -3.79 -22.44
CA THR A 54 14.25 -4.50 -23.05
C THR A 54 14.49 -5.80 -22.31
N ILE A 55 14.66 -6.88 -23.08
CA ILE A 55 14.99 -8.20 -22.58
C ILE A 55 16.41 -8.50 -23.03
N GLU A 56 17.33 -8.60 -22.08
CA GLU A 56 18.71 -9.02 -22.37
C GLU A 56 18.75 -10.56 -22.48
N LYS A 57 19.11 -11.06 -23.67
CA LYS A 57 19.45 -12.47 -23.90
C LYS A 57 20.97 -12.61 -23.86
N ASP A 58 21.50 -13.27 -22.84
CA ASP A 58 22.90 -13.67 -22.78
C ASP A 58 22.98 -15.15 -23.17
N ASP A 59 23.56 -15.46 -24.34
CA ASP A 59 23.66 -16.82 -24.89
C ASP A 59 24.41 -17.80 -23.97
N THR A 60 25.05 -17.31 -22.90
CA THR A 60 25.73 -18.12 -21.88
C THR A 60 24.87 -18.41 -20.63
N LYS A 61 23.70 -17.78 -20.46
CA LYS A 61 22.87 -17.86 -19.24
C LYS A 61 21.43 -18.27 -19.55
N LYS A 62 20.87 -19.18 -18.75
CA LYS A 62 19.51 -19.73 -18.94
C LYS A 62 18.36 -18.76 -18.59
N THR A 63 18.64 -17.59 -18.03
CA THR A 63 17.61 -16.67 -17.51
C THR A 63 17.68 -15.29 -18.16
N LYS A 64 16.51 -14.76 -18.52
CA LYS A 64 16.32 -13.45 -19.12
C LYS A 64 16.18 -12.38 -18.03
N LYS A 65 16.91 -11.27 -18.14
CA LYS A 65 16.73 -10.08 -17.28
C LYS A 65 15.94 -9.01 -18.00
N VAL A 66 15.10 -8.31 -17.26
CA VAL A 66 14.17 -7.33 -17.80
C VAL A 66 14.52 -5.95 -17.25
N SER A 67 14.47 -4.93 -18.10
CA SER A 67 14.40 -3.54 -17.65
C SER A 67 13.11 -2.90 -18.17
N PHE A 68 12.48 -2.12 -17.30
CA PHE A 68 11.22 -1.44 -17.61
C PHE A 68 11.48 0.04 -17.82
N GLU A 69 11.00 0.63 -18.93
CA GLU A 69 10.92 2.08 -19.11
C GLU A 69 9.47 2.54 -18.96
N VAL A 70 9.24 3.35 -17.93
CA VAL A 70 7.94 3.92 -17.60
C VAL A 70 7.96 5.41 -17.93
N SER A 71 7.03 5.82 -18.80
CA SER A 71 6.97 7.21 -19.27
C SER A 71 5.69 7.92 -18.88
N SER A 72 5.80 9.23 -18.63
CA SER A 72 4.63 10.11 -18.49
C SER A 72 4.76 11.33 -19.41
N ARG A 73 3.64 11.82 -19.94
CA ARG A 73 3.60 13.00 -20.83
C ARG A 73 3.67 14.28 -20.00
N LYS A 74 4.54 15.22 -20.38
CA LYS A 74 4.52 16.56 -19.74
C LYS A 74 3.20 17.28 -20.04
N ARG A 75 2.51 17.73 -18.99
CA ARG A 75 1.30 18.55 -19.17
C ARG A 75 1.70 19.94 -19.64
N VAL A 76 1.48 20.24 -20.93
CA VAL A 76 1.62 21.61 -21.45
C VAL A 76 0.58 22.50 -20.77
N ARG A 77 1.00 23.34 -19.82
CA ARG A 77 0.15 24.40 -19.26
C ARG A 77 -0.05 25.49 -20.33
N ARG A 78 -1.11 25.39 -21.13
CA ARG A 78 -1.68 26.60 -21.73
C ARG A 78 -2.18 27.48 -20.58
N LYS A 79 -1.53 28.63 -20.37
CA LYS A 79 -2.07 29.69 -19.49
C LYS A 79 -3.49 30.00 -19.98
N ARG A 80 -4.52 29.68 -19.18
CA ARG A 80 -5.87 30.19 -19.43
C ARG A 80 -5.91 31.60 -18.87
N ASP A 81 -6.14 32.57 -19.74
CA ASP A 81 -6.64 33.85 -19.30
C ASP A 81 -8.00 33.65 -18.61
N LEU A 82 -8.23 34.39 -17.52
CA LEU A 82 -9.40 34.30 -16.67
C LEU A 82 -10.66 34.75 -17.44
N ALA A 83 -11.39 33.81 -18.04
CA ALA A 83 -12.75 34.07 -18.51
C ALA A 83 -13.72 33.97 -17.31
N LYS A 84 -14.13 35.12 -16.77
CA LYS A 84 -15.30 35.23 -15.88
C LYS A 84 -16.56 35.01 -16.72
N SER A 85 -17.32 33.95 -16.45
CA SER A 85 -18.72 33.86 -16.86
C SER A 85 -19.58 33.40 -15.70
N ALA A 86 -20.46 34.29 -15.28
CA ALA A 86 -21.58 34.05 -14.39
C ALA A 86 -22.71 33.36 -15.16
N VAL A 87 -23.32 32.30 -14.61
CA VAL A 87 -24.67 31.87 -14.98
C VAL A 87 -25.41 31.37 -13.74
N THR A 88 -26.55 32.02 -13.50
CA THR A 88 -27.55 31.83 -12.45
C THR A 88 -28.63 30.82 -12.85
N GLY A 89 -29.17 30.08 -11.87
CA GLY A 89 -30.60 29.73 -11.81
C GLY A 89 -31.00 28.30 -12.18
N GLY A 90 -31.60 27.57 -11.21
CA GLY A 90 -32.42 26.38 -11.47
C GLY A 90 -32.25 25.20 -10.51
N TYR A 91 -32.64 25.33 -9.23
CA TYR A 91 -32.77 24.19 -8.33
C TYR A 91 -33.95 24.38 -7.37
N GLN A 92 -35.17 24.09 -7.85
CA GLN A 92 -36.38 24.22 -7.01
C GLN A 92 -37.43 23.12 -7.24
N GLN A 93 -37.11 22.05 -7.98
CA GLN A 93 -38.09 20.99 -8.30
C GLN A 93 -37.85 19.64 -7.61
N THR A 94 -36.82 19.46 -6.78
CA THR A 94 -36.50 18.15 -6.17
C THR A 94 -36.92 17.98 -4.70
N VAL A 95 -37.48 19.01 -4.04
CA VAL A 95 -37.82 18.96 -2.60
C VAL A 95 -39.23 18.39 -2.34
N SER A 96 -40.12 18.46 -3.33
CA SER A 96 -41.51 18.01 -3.24
C SER A 96 -41.68 16.48 -3.30
N GLU A 97 -40.75 15.77 -3.94
CA GLU A 97 -40.79 14.30 -4.02
C GLU A 97 -40.18 13.61 -2.78
N VAL A 98 -39.29 14.31 -2.05
CA VAL A 98 -38.72 13.79 -0.79
C VAL A 98 -39.76 13.76 0.33
N LYS A 99 -40.67 14.76 0.40
CA LYS A 99 -41.74 14.84 1.41
C LYS A 99 -42.83 13.77 1.27
N LYS A 100 -43.02 13.19 0.08
CA LYS A 100 -44.02 12.12 -0.13
C LYS A 100 -43.53 10.75 0.33
N LYS A 101 -42.22 10.52 0.43
CA LYS A 101 -41.65 9.26 0.93
C LYS A 101 -41.56 9.18 2.46
N THR A 102 -41.59 10.31 3.17
CA THR A 102 -41.51 10.35 4.64
C THR A 102 -42.83 9.99 5.34
N ASN A 103 -43.97 10.07 4.64
CA ASN A 103 -45.30 9.82 5.24
C ASN A 103 -45.75 8.35 5.17
N LEU A 104 -44.97 7.45 4.54
CA LEU A 104 -45.25 6.01 4.46
C LEU A 104 -44.46 5.17 5.48
N ILE A 105 -43.64 5.80 6.34
CA ILE A 105 -42.82 5.10 7.34
C ILE A 105 -43.48 5.09 8.73
N THR A 106 -44.62 5.77 8.92
CA THR A 106 -45.25 5.98 10.25
C THR A 106 -46.17 4.85 10.71
N ASP A 107 -46.29 3.73 9.99
CA ASP A 107 -47.16 2.59 10.36
C ASP A 107 -46.38 1.26 10.45
N LEU A 108 -45.19 1.30 11.05
CA LEU A 108 -44.52 0.08 11.52
C LEU A 108 -44.67 -0.03 13.03
N SER A 109 -45.67 -0.83 13.43
CA SER A 109 -45.80 -1.44 14.73
C SER A 109 -44.44 -1.99 15.19
N LEU A 110 -43.84 -1.34 16.19
CA LEU A 110 -42.68 -1.88 16.89
C LEU A 110 -43.18 -2.91 17.90
N GLU A 111 -43.21 -4.15 17.47
CA GLU A 111 -43.26 -5.30 18.37
C GLU A 111 -42.00 -5.29 19.26
N ASP A 112 -42.20 -5.64 20.52
CA ASP A 112 -41.22 -5.77 21.59
C ASP A 112 -39.99 -6.60 21.19
N GLU A 113 -38.92 -5.93 20.77
CA GLU A 113 -37.57 -6.50 20.69
C GLU A 113 -36.67 -5.89 21.78
N SER A 114 -37.14 -5.96 23.03
CA SER A 114 -36.33 -5.72 24.23
C SER A 114 -36.01 -7.06 24.90
N LYS A 115 -35.37 -7.99 24.17
CA LYS A 115 -34.79 -9.19 24.80
C LYS A 115 -33.38 -9.00 25.34
N ASN A 116 -32.79 -7.81 25.23
CA ASN A 116 -31.65 -7.37 26.04
C ASN A 116 -31.67 -5.85 26.13
N GLY A 117 -32.20 -5.30 27.23
CA GLY A 117 -32.50 -3.86 27.42
C GLY A 117 -31.30 -2.91 27.55
N ILE A 118 -30.22 -3.16 26.82
CA ILE A 118 -29.01 -2.33 26.74
C ILE A 118 -28.97 -1.66 25.36
N VAL A 119 -28.92 -0.34 25.31
CA VAL A 119 -28.89 0.44 24.07
C VAL A 119 -27.60 1.28 23.99
N SER A 120 -27.11 1.52 22.78
CA SER A 120 -25.92 2.36 22.57
C SER A 120 -26.21 3.82 22.89
N PHE A 121 -25.23 4.53 23.47
CA PHE A 121 -25.30 5.98 23.78
C PHE A 121 -25.76 6.86 22.61
N HIS A 122 -25.42 6.50 21.37
CA HIS A 122 -25.80 7.29 20.18
C HIS A 122 -27.22 6.98 19.66
N SER A 123 -27.93 6.03 20.26
CA SER A 123 -29.21 5.51 19.76
C SER A 123 -30.37 5.71 20.74
N VAL A 124 -30.13 6.35 21.88
CA VAL A 124 -31.16 6.67 22.87
C VAL A 124 -31.78 8.03 22.61
N ASP A 125 -33.02 8.22 23.07
CA ASP A 125 -33.75 9.48 22.89
C ASP A 125 -33.20 10.56 23.82
N GLN A 126 -32.79 10.17 25.03
CA GLN A 126 -32.12 11.03 26.00
C GLN A 126 -30.88 10.29 26.50
N ILE A 127 -29.72 10.89 26.31
CA ILE A 127 -28.45 10.32 26.78
C ILE A 127 -28.36 10.38 28.31
N PRO A 128 -27.59 9.50 28.94
CA PRO A 128 -27.19 9.69 30.33
C PRO A 128 -26.41 11.00 30.50
N LEU A 129 -26.67 11.72 31.58
CA LEU A 129 -26.06 13.02 31.86
C LEU A 129 -25.40 13.05 33.23
N PHE A 130 -24.34 13.85 33.37
CA PHE A 130 -23.93 14.30 34.69
C PHE A 130 -24.98 15.28 35.22
N ASP A 131 -25.22 15.31 36.53
CA ASP A 131 -26.19 16.23 37.15
C ASP A 131 -26.02 17.69 36.68
N LYS A 132 -24.76 18.13 36.52
CA LYS A 132 -24.43 19.49 36.05
C LYS A 132 -24.82 19.79 34.60
N CYS A 133 -25.20 18.79 33.81
CA CYS A 133 -25.63 18.93 32.42
C CYS A 133 -27.15 18.83 32.26
N GLU A 134 -27.90 18.53 33.31
CA GLU A 134 -29.36 18.33 33.23
C GLU A 134 -30.08 19.60 32.74
N ASP A 135 -29.71 20.76 33.30
CA ASP A 135 -30.29 22.06 32.95
C ASP A 135 -29.75 22.67 31.65
N THR A 136 -28.83 21.98 30.96
CA THR A 136 -28.25 22.47 29.70
C THR A 136 -29.27 22.27 28.56
N PRO A 137 -29.38 23.20 27.59
CA PRO A 137 -30.26 23.02 26.43
C PRO A 137 -30.01 21.68 25.73
N TYR A 138 -31.07 20.99 25.33
CA TYR A 138 -31.01 19.64 24.76
C TYR A 138 -29.96 19.48 23.65
N LEU A 139 -29.84 20.47 22.76
CA LEU A 139 -28.87 20.47 21.65
C LEU A 139 -27.39 20.54 22.11
N GLU A 140 -27.14 20.94 23.35
CA GLU A 140 -25.80 21.11 23.94
C GLU A 140 -25.46 20.04 24.99
N GLN A 141 -26.43 19.21 25.38
CA GLN A 141 -26.26 18.21 26.43
C GLN A 141 -25.13 17.20 26.14
N GLU A 142 -25.01 16.71 24.90
CA GLU A 142 -23.92 15.81 24.52
C GLU A 142 -22.55 16.50 24.64
N ALA A 143 -22.45 17.76 24.23
CA ALA A 143 -21.24 18.54 24.37
C ALA A 143 -20.86 18.75 25.84
N CYS A 144 -21.85 19.04 26.70
CA CYS A 144 -21.67 19.14 28.14
C CYS A 144 -21.17 17.81 28.74
N PHE A 145 -21.83 16.69 28.42
CA PHE A 145 -21.45 15.36 28.87
C PHE A 145 -19.99 15.03 28.51
N ARG A 146 -19.62 15.21 27.22
CA ARG A 146 -18.25 14.96 26.74
C ARG A 146 -17.22 15.84 27.43
N LYS A 147 -17.56 17.11 27.70
CA LYS A 147 -16.69 18.06 28.40
C LYS A 147 -16.43 17.60 29.84
N LEU A 148 -17.48 17.24 30.57
CA LEU A 148 -17.35 16.79 31.97
C LEU A 148 -16.66 15.42 32.07
N MET A 149 -16.95 14.49 31.16
CA MET A 149 -16.24 13.20 31.09
C MET A 149 -14.73 13.42 30.86
N SER A 150 -14.37 14.28 29.90
CA SER A 150 -12.98 14.63 29.63
C SER A 150 -12.32 15.29 30.84
N HIS A 151 -13.02 16.21 31.52
CA HIS A 151 -12.53 16.85 32.73
C HIS A 151 -12.31 15.86 33.87
N HIS A 152 -13.27 14.96 34.12
CA HIS A 152 -13.16 13.89 35.12
C HIS A 152 -11.92 13.03 34.89
N ILE A 153 -11.71 12.60 33.63
CA ILE A 153 -10.53 11.82 33.25
C ILE A 153 -9.27 12.63 33.53
N GLN A 154 -9.18 13.88 33.07
CA GLN A 154 -7.98 14.70 33.26
C GLN A 154 -7.61 14.91 34.74
N VAL A 155 -8.59 15.18 35.59
CA VAL A 155 -8.36 15.42 37.03
C VAL A 155 -7.96 14.13 37.75
N ASN A 156 -8.54 12.99 37.35
CA ASN A 156 -8.27 11.71 37.99
C ASN A 156 -7.12 10.93 37.37
N PHE A 157 -6.59 11.34 36.21
CA PHE A 157 -5.59 10.59 35.46
C PHE A 157 -4.24 10.57 36.16
N GLN A 158 -3.70 9.36 36.39
CA GLN A 158 -2.36 9.16 36.90
C GLN A 158 -1.63 8.14 36.05
N TYR A 159 -0.48 8.51 35.48
CA TYR A 159 0.31 7.55 34.73
C TYR A 159 0.96 6.53 35.69
N PRO A 160 0.71 5.21 35.55
CA PRO A 160 1.32 4.22 36.44
C PRO A 160 2.85 4.27 36.38
N LYS A 161 3.52 4.43 37.51
CA LYS A 161 4.99 4.63 37.58
C LYS A 161 5.78 3.53 36.88
N LYS A 162 5.35 2.27 37.02
CA LYS A 162 5.98 1.11 36.37
C LYS A 162 5.80 1.15 34.86
N ALA A 163 4.57 1.39 34.37
CA ALA A 163 4.30 1.55 32.94
C ALA A 163 5.06 2.72 32.32
N TYR A 164 5.22 3.82 33.07
CA TYR A 164 6.02 4.97 32.66
C TYR A 164 7.50 4.62 32.50
N LYS A 165 8.10 3.96 33.50
CA LYS A 165 9.50 3.49 33.47
C LYS A 165 9.76 2.50 32.35
N GLU A 166 8.83 1.60 32.11
CA GLU A 166 8.92 0.58 31.07
C GLU A 166 8.59 1.13 29.68
N GLY A 167 8.17 2.39 29.53
CA GLY A 167 7.85 2.99 28.23
C GLY A 167 6.57 2.47 27.58
N ILE A 168 5.68 1.84 28.35
CA ILE A 168 4.42 1.28 27.90
C ILE A 168 3.44 2.42 27.62
N GLN A 169 2.97 2.54 26.38
CA GLN A 169 2.11 3.63 25.90
C GLN A 169 1.02 3.12 24.96
N GLY A 170 -0.08 3.84 24.78
CA GLY A 170 -1.10 3.42 23.82
C GLY A 170 -2.47 4.03 24.07
N ARG A 171 -3.48 3.40 23.48
CA ARG A 171 -4.88 3.74 23.68
C ARG A 171 -5.53 2.61 24.45
N VAL A 172 -6.25 2.94 25.51
CA VAL A 172 -7.12 2.02 26.24
C VAL A 172 -8.56 2.42 25.92
N MET A 173 -9.37 1.48 25.46
CA MET A 173 -10.80 1.67 25.22
C MET A 173 -11.55 0.91 26.30
N VAL A 174 -12.36 1.62 27.07
CA VAL A 174 -13.20 1.03 28.11
C VAL A 174 -14.66 1.09 27.67
N ASN A 175 -15.32 -0.05 27.71
CA ASN A 175 -16.74 -0.21 27.53
C ASN A 175 -17.38 -0.38 28.91
N PHE A 176 -18.42 0.40 29.16
CA PHE A 176 -19.19 0.29 30.39
C PHE A 176 -20.66 0.62 30.13
N ILE A 177 -21.51 0.10 30.98
CA ILE A 177 -22.94 0.34 30.97
C ILE A 177 -23.26 1.35 32.08
N ILE A 178 -24.10 2.32 31.78
CA ILE A 178 -24.77 3.17 32.75
C ILE A 178 -26.17 2.59 32.93
N ASP A 179 -26.46 2.05 34.11
CA ASP A 179 -27.75 1.41 34.39
C ASP A 179 -28.89 2.42 34.56
N LYS A 180 -30.11 1.91 34.72
CA LYS A 180 -31.33 2.71 34.93
C LYS A 180 -31.30 3.54 36.21
N GLU A 181 -30.47 3.15 37.17
CA GLU A 181 -30.23 3.87 38.41
C GLU A 181 -29.09 4.88 38.27
N GLY A 182 -28.39 4.92 37.14
CA GLY A 182 -27.28 5.84 36.87
C GLY A 182 -25.90 5.36 37.34
N ASN A 183 -25.76 4.12 37.79
CA ASN A 183 -24.48 3.55 38.18
C ASN A 183 -23.71 3.00 36.98
N THR A 184 -22.39 3.03 37.07
CA THR A 184 -21.52 2.51 36.00
C THR A 184 -21.04 1.09 36.29
N LYS A 185 -21.15 0.20 35.30
CA LYS A 185 -20.58 -1.14 35.33
C LYS A 185 -19.69 -1.39 34.12
N ILE A 186 -18.40 -1.63 34.37
CA ILE A 186 -17.43 -1.96 33.31
C ILE A 186 -17.77 -3.32 32.71
N THR A 187 -17.83 -3.40 31.39
CA THR A 187 -18.12 -4.63 30.65
C THR A 187 -16.88 -5.21 29.98
N ASP A 188 -16.06 -4.36 29.37
CA ASP A 188 -14.85 -4.76 28.67
C ASP A 188 -13.82 -3.63 28.65
N VAL A 189 -12.53 -4.00 28.63
CA VAL A 189 -11.42 -3.06 28.52
C VAL A 189 -10.41 -3.60 27.52
N LEU A 190 -10.30 -2.91 26.39
CA LEU A 190 -9.29 -3.18 25.36
C LEU A 190 -8.07 -2.29 25.60
N TYR A 191 -6.91 -2.90 25.71
CA TYR A 191 -5.66 -2.23 26.04
C TYR A 191 -4.51 -2.76 25.15
N PRO A 192 -3.41 -2.01 24.99
CA PRO A 192 -2.31 -2.45 24.13
C PRO A 192 -1.58 -3.65 24.74
N TYR A 193 -0.76 -4.33 23.94
CA TYR A 193 0.12 -5.41 24.43
C TYR A 193 0.95 -4.94 25.63
N ASN A 194 1.16 -5.80 26.64
CA ASN A 194 1.80 -5.48 27.92
C ASN A 194 1.23 -4.23 28.63
N GLY A 195 -0.05 -3.92 28.39
CA GLY A 195 -0.71 -2.70 28.85
C GLY A 195 -1.59 -2.89 30.10
N GLU A 196 -1.43 -3.97 30.86
CA GLU A 196 -2.29 -4.34 32.00
C GLU A 196 -2.36 -3.21 33.03
N LEU A 197 -1.22 -2.58 33.33
CA LEU A 197 -1.15 -1.43 34.25
C LEU A 197 -1.95 -0.22 33.75
N LEU A 198 -2.05 -0.03 32.43
CA LEU A 198 -2.86 1.04 31.85
C LEU A 198 -4.35 0.71 31.95
N LYS A 199 -4.72 -0.58 31.81
CA LYS A 199 -6.09 -1.06 32.03
C LYS A 199 -6.54 -0.80 33.46
N GLU A 200 -5.76 -1.22 34.46
CA GLU A 200 -6.08 -1.03 35.88
C GLU A 200 -6.32 0.45 36.22
N GLU A 201 -5.49 1.34 35.67
CA GLU A 201 -5.64 2.77 35.88
C GLU A 201 -6.93 3.33 35.25
N VAL A 202 -7.32 2.84 34.07
CA VAL A 202 -8.59 3.23 33.45
C VAL A 202 -9.77 2.71 34.27
N GLU A 203 -9.74 1.46 34.73
CA GLU A 203 -10.78 0.92 35.61
C GLU A 203 -10.93 1.76 36.88
N ARG A 204 -9.82 2.19 37.49
CA ARG A 204 -9.83 3.09 38.65
C ARG A 204 -10.46 4.45 38.36
N ILE A 205 -10.24 5.02 37.17
CA ILE A 205 -10.85 6.32 36.77
C ILE A 205 -12.35 6.16 36.58
N ILE A 206 -12.79 5.09 35.92
CA ILE A 206 -14.22 4.82 35.66
C ILE A 206 -14.96 4.52 36.96
N ASN A 207 -14.38 3.73 37.87
CA ASN A 207 -14.97 3.44 39.17
C ASN A 207 -15.09 4.67 40.10
N LYS A 208 -14.48 5.80 39.73
CA LYS A 208 -14.60 7.09 40.43
C LYS A 208 -15.66 8.01 39.81
N LEU A 209 -16.31 7.61 38.72
CA LEU A 209 -17.38 8.40 38.13
C LEU A 209 -18.52 8.58 39.14
N PRO A 210 -19.15 9.77 39.18
CA PRO A 210 -20.36 9.96 39.95
C PRO A 210 -21.50 9.16 39.35
N GLN A 211 -22.59 9.05 40.10
CA GLN A 211 -23.86 8.57 39.56
C GLN A 211 -24.36 9.55 38.48
N PHE A 212 -24.97 9.00 37.43
CA PHE A 212 -25.51 9.75 36.31
C PHE A 212 -27.03 9.91 36.44
N VAL A 213 -27.57 10.96 35.81
CA VAL A 213 -28.97 10.99 35.40
C VAL A 213 -29.14 9.93 34.30
N PRO A 214 -30.05 8.95 34.47
CA PRO A 214 -30.15 7.81 33.55
C PRO A 214 -30.67 8.22 32.18
N GLY A 215 -30.18 7.53 31.15
CA GLY A 215 -30.67 7.70 29.79
C GLY A 215 -32.07 7.13 29.60
N LYS A 216 -32.82 7.67 28.64
CA LYS A 216 -34.17 7.22 28.31
C LYS A 216 -34.30 6.86 26.84
N HIS A 217 -35.08 5.83 26.57
CA HIS A 217 -35.51 5.44 25.24
C HIS A 217 -36.99 5.07 25.28
N LEU A 218 -37.75 5.60 24.34
CA LEU A 218 -39.21 5.54 24.29
C LEU A 218 -39.87 5.98 25.60
N GLY A 219 -39.29 7.02 26.23
CA GLY A 219 -39.75 7.57 27.51
C GLY A 219 -39.44 6.73 28.75
N ARG A 220 -38.80 5.56 28.62
CA ARG A 220 -38.43 4.68 29.74
C ARG A 220 -36.93 4.76 30.02
N ALA A 221 -36.55 4.72 31.29
CA ALA A 221 -35.15 4.57 31.67
C ALA A 221 -34.62 3.19 31.25
N ILE A 222 -33.45 3.16 30.63
CA ILE A 222 -32.82 1.93 30.11
C ILE A 222 -31.32 1.91 30.38
N ASP A 223 -30.71 0.73 30.25
CA ASP A 223 -29.26 0.59 30.38
C ASP A 223 -28.60 1.13 29.12
N VAL A 224 -27.61 2.01 29.28
CA VAL A 224 -26.92 2.66 28.16
C VAL A 224 -25.46 2.26 28.11
N GLN A 225 -25.03 1.66 27.00
CA GLN A 225 -23.64 1.32 26.77
C GLN A 225 -22.87 2.54 26.24
N TYR A 226 -21.76 2.86 26.89
CA TYR A 226 -20.82 3.90 26.48
C TYR A 226 -19.39 3.37 26.35
N THR A 227 -18.67 3.89 25.35
CA THR A 227 -17.26 3.57 25.09
C THR A 227 -16.42 4.82 25.23
N GLN A 228 -15.47 4.80 26.16
CA GLN A 228 -14.51 5.88 26.34
C GLN A 228 -13.10 5.44 25.93
N GLN A 229 -12.44 6.25 25.11
CA GLN A 229 -11.03 6.04 24.75
C GLN A 229 -10.12 6.97 25.56
N ILE A 230 -9.11 6.40 26.23
CA ILE A 230 -8.09 7.14 26.99
C ILE A 230 -6.71 6.88 26.36
N LYS A 231 -5.93 7.94 26.13
CA LYS A 231 -4.64 7.88 25.46
C LYS A 231 -3.48 8.13 26.43
N PHE A 232 -2.64 7.11 26.61
CA PHE A 232 -1.39 7.19 27.34
C PHE A 232 -0.25 7.49 26.35
N LYS A 233 0.43 8.62 26.55
CA LYS A 233 1.57 9.05 25.73
C LYS A 233 2.67 9.62 26.62
N ILE A 234 3.90 9.19 26.39
CA ILE A 234 5.09 9.74 27.05
C ILE A 234 5.83 10.55 25.98
N PRO A 235 5.96 11.88 26.12
CA PRO A 235 6.71 12.70 25.20
C PRO A 235 8.16 12.24 25.10
N GLY A 236 8.71 12.13 23.89
CA GLY A 236 10.12 11.80 23.66
C GLY A 236 10.52 10.33 23.85
N VAL A 237 9.62 9.44 24.26
CA VAL A 237 9.93 8.02 24.52
C VAL A 237 9.30 7.11 23.45
N LYS A 238 10.10 6.20 22.86
CA LYS A 238 9.60 5.16 21.94
C LYS A 238 8.72 4.16 22.71
N ARG A 239 7.63 3.68 22.09
CA ARG A 239 6.75 2.69 22.72
C ARG A 239 7.44 1.34 22.79
N THR A 240 7.50 0.74 23.97
CA THR A 240 8.10 -0.59 24.20
C THR A 240 7.08 -1.73 24.09
N ASN A 241 5.81 -1.37 24.18
CA ASN A 241 4.69 -2.30 24.27
C ASN A 241 4.03 -2.55 22.90
N ILE A 242 4.81 -2.34 21.83
CA ILE A 242 4.43 -2.73 20.48
C ILE A 242 4.66 -4.24 20.38
N ARG A 243 3.66 -5.02 19.95
CA ARG A 243 3.89 -6.41 19.59
C ARG A 243 5.00 -6.41 18.54
N PRO A 244 6.16 -7.06 18.78
CA PRO A 244 7.17 -7.17 17.74
C PRO A 244 6.48 -7.78 16.53
N LYS A 245 6.50 -7.05 15.41
CA LYS A 245 6.04 -7.62 14.15
C LYS A 245 6.89 -8.87 13.98
N LYS A 246 6.26 -10.03 13.85
CA LYS A 246 6.94 -11.24 13.39
C LYS A 246 7.38 -10.92 11.97
N VAL A 247 8.53 -10.26 11.86
CA VAL A 247 9.27 -10.21 10.61
C VAL A 247 9.68 -11.66 10.47
N ASP A 248 9.17 -12.34 9.45
CA ASP A 248 9.81 -13.56 9.00
C ASP A 248 11.24 -13.10 8.66
N GLU A 249 12.17 -13.23 9.61
CA GLU A 249 13.60 -13.07 9.37
C GLU A 249 13.91 -14.13 8.34
N ILE A 250 13.87 -13.73 7.07
CA ILE A 250 14.41 -14.56 6.01
C ILE A 250 15.89 -14.63 6.33
N ASP A 251 16.32 -15.82 6.69
CA ASP A 251 17.72 -16.17 6.68
C ASP A 251 18.20 -16.01 5.23
N ASN A 252 18.79 -14.85 4.91
CA ASN A 252 19.32 -14.54 3.57
C ASN A 252 20.39 -15.57 3.14
N ASP A 253 20.91 -16.37 4.08
CA ASP A 253 21.91 -17.42 3.86
C ASP A 253 21.36 -18.61 3.04
N LYS A 254 20.04 -18.63 2.74
CA LYS A 254 19.39 -19.63 1.84
C LYS A 254 18.49 -19.00 0.78
N SER A 255 18.87 -17.82 0.29
CA SER A 255 18.20 -17.20 -0.86
C SER A 255 18.97 -17.50 -2.15
N TYR A 256 18.24 -17.85 -3.20
CA TYR A 256 18.81 -18.17 -4.52
C TYR A 256 18.46 -17.09 -5.53
N THR A 257 19.32 -16.89 -6.53
CA THR A 257 18.96 -16.04 -7.68
C THR A 257 18.28 -16.89 -8.76
N PHE A 258 17.60 -16.24 -9.70
CA PHE A 258 16.91 -16.96 -10.79
C PHE A 258 17.89 -17.83 -11.60
N GLU A 259 19.15 -17.39 -11.75
CA GLU A 259 20.19 -18.15 -12.45
C GLU A 259 20.50 -19.52 -11.82
N GLU A 260 20.28 -19.66 -10.51
CA GLU A 260 20.65 -20.84 -9.73
C GLU A 260 19.54 -21.90 -9.68
N LEU A 261 18.35 -21.58 -10.19
CA LEU A 261 17.15 -22.38 -10.04
C LEU A 261 16.70 -22.98 -11.38
N LYS A 262 16.31 -24.25 -11.34
CA LYS A 262 15.66 -24.91 -12.48
C LYS A 262 14.19 -24.48 -12.60
N GLU A 263 13.54 -24.30 -11.45
CA GLU A 263 12.13 -23.91 -11.37
C GLU A 263 12.01 -22.56 -10.64
N VAL A 264 11.74 -21.51 -11.42
CA VAL A 264 11.61 -20.13 -10.93
C VAL A 264 10.24 -19.88 -10.29
N PRO A 265 10.09 -18.82 -9.46
CA PRO A 265 8.77 -18.41 -8.98
C PRO A 265 7.86 -18.06 -10.15
N LEU A 266 6.57 -18.38 -10.04
CA LEU A 266 5.57 -18.11 -11.06
C LEU A 266 4.38 -17.36 -10.49
N PHE A 267 3.76 -16.50 -11.31
CA PHE A 267 2.44 -15.95 -11.00
C PHE A 267 1.40 -17.09 -10.92
N GLU A 268 0.32 -16.89 -10.16
CA GLU A 268 -0.72 -17.93 -10.03
C GLU A 268 -1.37 -18.23 -11.38
N GLU A 269 -1.46 -17.20 -12.22
CA GLU A 269 -1.99 -17.15 -13.58
C GLU A 269 -1.13 -17.89 -14.63
N CYS A 270 0.14 -18.19 -14.32
CA CYS A 270 0.97 -18.99 -15.22
C CYS A 270 0.46 -20.44 -15.28
N GLU A 271 -0.06 -20.85 -16.45
CA GLU A 271 -0.43 -22.23 -16.77
C GLU A 271 0.80 -23.13 -16.96
N LYS A 272 0.67 -24.42 -16.63
CA LYS A 272 1.68 -25.45 -16.91
C LYS A 272 1.65 -25.84 -18.38
N GLN A 273 2.06 -24.96 -19.27
CA GLN A 273 2.38 -25.37 -20.65
C GLN A 273 3.86 -25.17 -20.93
N ASN A 274 4.37 -26.00 -21.84
CA ASN A 274 5.77 -26.35 -22.10
C ASN A 274 6.69 -25.19 -22.56
N ASP A 275 6.35 -23.95 -22.29
CA ASP A 275 7.18 -22.79 -22.58
C ASP A 275 7.98 -22.37 -21.35
N SER A 276 9.22 -21.95 -21.60
CA SER A 276 10.19 -21.40 -20.65
C SER A 276 9.49 -20.71 -19.47
N SER A 277 9.51 -21.31 -18.28
CA SER A 277 8.82 -20.79 -17.09
C SER A 277 9.24 -19.34 -16.74
N SER A 278 10.42 -18.92 -17.20
CA SER A 278 10.88 -17.54 -17.10
C SER A 278 10.13 -16.54 -17.99
N ASP A 279 9.60 -16.98 -19.13
CA ASP A 279 8.91 -16.12 -20.09
C ASP A 279 7.51 -15.72 -19.59
N CYS A 280 6.79 -16.65 -18.97
CA CYS A 280 5.52 -16.34 -18.33
C CYS A 280 5.71 -15.34 -17.17
N PHE A 281 6.72 -15.57 -16.32
CA PHE A 281 7.03 -14.66 -15.22
C PHE A 281 7.30 -13.24 -15.71
N ILE A 282 8.10 -13.10 -16.76
CA ILE A 282 8.44 -11.79 -17.35
C ILE A 282 7.20 -11.12 -17.93
N THR A 283 6.35 -11.87 -18.63
CA THR A 283 5.14 -11.36 -19.28
C THR A 283 4.12 -10.85 -18.25
N GLU A 284 3.87 -11.63 -17.19
CA GLU A 284 2.96 -11.21 -16.13
C GLU A 284 3.53 -10.08 -15.27
N LEU A 285 4.84 -10.05 -15.04
CA LEU A 285 5.48 -8.91 -14.40
C LEU A 285 5.35 -7.65 -15.25
N GLN A 286 5.54 -7.74 -16.57
CA GLN A 286 5.30 -6.62 -17.50
C GLN A 286 3.88 -6.09 -17.40
N LYS A 287 2.89 -6.99 -17.47
CA LYS A 287 1.48 -6.63 -17.32
C LYS A 287 1.20 -5.97 -15.97
N HIS A 288 1.73 -6.50 -14.88
CA HIS A 288 1.60 -5.90 -13.55
C HIS A 288 2.15 -4.47 -13.51
N VAL A 289 3.34 -4.23 -14.11
CA VAL A 289 3.90 -2.89 -14.20
C VAL A 289 2.95 -1.99 -15.00
N GLN A 290 2.40 -2.45 -16.13
CA GLN A 290 1.50 -1.64 -16.97
C GLN A 290 0.24 -1.23 -16.21
N GLU A 291 -0.37 -2.16 -15.49
CA GLU A 291 -1.66 -1.94 -14.83
C GLU A 291 -1.52 -1.16 -13.50
N ASN A 292 -0.39 -1.28 -12.81
CA ASN A 292 -0.26 -0.80 -11.43
C ASN A 292 0.73 0.35 -11.23
N PHE A 293 1.54 0.64 -12.25
CA PHE A 293 2.50 1.74 -12.20
C PHE A 293 1.82 3.09 -12.37
N ALA A 294 2.22 4.06 -11.56
CA ALA A 294 1.83 5.45 -11.71
C ALA A 294 3.03 6.36 -11.48
N TYR A 295 3.32 7.23 -12.45
CA TYR A 295 4.40 8.20 -12.31
C TYR A 295 4.01 9.25 -11.24
N PRO A 296 4.85 9.52 -10.21
CA PRO A 296 4.50 10.48 -9.17
C PRO A 296 4.29 11.89 -9.73
N VAL A 297 3.14 12.50 -9.42
CA VAL A 297 2.77 13.84 -9.91
C VAL A 297 3.81 14.90 -9.49
N ASP A 298 4.33 14.80 -8.28
CA ASP A 298 5.36 15.73 -7.79
C ASP A 298 6.68 15.55 -8.55
N ALA A 299 7.02 14.33 -8.97
CA ALA A 299 8.19 14.07 -9.81
C ALA A 299 7.99 14.64 -11.23
N ILE A 300 6.79 14.54 -11.80
CA ILE A 300 6.45 15.20 -13.08
C ILE A 300 6.59 16.72 -12.96
N ASN A 301 6.03 17.32 -11.90
CA ASN A 301 6.06 18.77 -11.70
C ASN A 301 7.47 19.32 -11.46
N ALA A 302 8.36 18.49 -10.92
CA ALA A 302 9.75 18.83 -10.63
C ALA A 302 10.73 18.35 -11.71
N ASP A 303 10.24 17.83 -12.85
CA ASP A 303 11.05 17.29 -13.94
C ASP A 303 12.06 16.21 -13.50
N ILE A 304 11.70 15.40 -12.51
CA ILE A 304 12.55 14.35 -11.93
C ILE A 304 12.41 13.08 -12.76
N GLU A 305 13.53 12.63 -13.34
CA GLU A 305 13.72 11.37 -14.07
C GLU A 305 14.83 10.53 -13.43
N GLY A 306 14.94 9.26 -13.79
CA GLY A 306 16.06 8.43 -13.37
C GLY A 306 15.76 6.94 -13.36
N THR A 307 16.80 6.13 -13.15
CA THR A 307 16.66 4.68 -13.06
C THR A 307 16.72 4.23 -11.60
N VAL A 308 15.69 3.51 -11.15
CA VAL A 308 15.61 2.91 -9.82
C VAL A 308 15.87 1.42 -9.93
N ASN A 309 16.91 0.93 -9.26
CA ASN A 309 17.13 -0.49 -9.08
C ASN A 309 16.24 -1.02 -7.97
N VAL A 310 15.47 -2.05 -8.29
CA VAL A 310 14.53 -2.69 -7.38
C VAL A 310 15.01 -4.11 -7.10
N SER A 311 15.05 -4.50 -5.83
CA SER A 311 15.42 -5.84 -5.36
C SER A 311 14.41 -6.29 -4.32
N PHE A 312 13.92 -7.53 -4.41
CA PHE A 312 13.02 -8.09 -3.42
C PHE A 312 13.16 -9.61 -3.32
N VAL A 313 12.73 -10.15 -2.19
CA VAL A 313 12.72 -11.59 -1.94
C VAL A 313 11.31 -12.14 -2.09
N ILE A 314 11.16 -13.15 -2.93
CA ILE A 314 10.00 -14.02 -2.97
C ILE A 314 10.26 -15.15 -1.97
N SER A 315 9.47 -15.21 -0.91
CA SER A 315 9.63 -16.25 0.11
C SER A 315 9.26 -17.65 -0.41
N ASN A 316 9.69 -18.69 0.30
CA ASN A 316 9.25 -20.07 0.07
C ASN A 316 7.72 -20.29 0.20
N LYS A 317 6.98 -19.28 0.68
CA LYS A 317 5.50 -19.25 0.73
C LYS A 317 4.89 -18.39 -0.39
N GLY A 318 5.70 -17.87 -1.30
CA GLY A 318 5.25 -17.04 -2.42
C GLY A 318 4.96 -15.58 -2.07
N ARG A 319 5.25 -15.12 -0.86
CA ARG A 319 5.04 -13.72 -0.45
C ARG A 319 6.27 -12.89 -0.73
N ILE A 320 6.07 -11.64 -1.15
CA ILE A 320 7.15 -10.66 -1.28
C ILE A 320 7.52 -10.07 0.07
N VAL A 321 8.82 -10.00 0.31
CA VAL A 321 9.46 -9.56 1.54
C VAL A 321 10.82 -8.94 1.20
N ASN A 322 11.41 -8.17 2.14
CA ASN A 322 12.71 -7.52 1.96
C ASN A 322 12.83 -6.69 0.66
N ILE A 323 11.82 -5.86 0.36
CA ILE A 323 11.85 -4.93 -0.78
C ILE A 323 12.90 -3.85 -0.51
N ARG A 324 13.78 -3.63 -1.48
CA ARG A 324 14.83 -2.62 -1.48
C ARG A 324 14.77 -1.88 -2.81
N THR A 325 14.79 -0.56 -2.74
CA THR A 325 14.86 0.32 -3.91
C THR A 325 16.06 1.24 -3.76
N LYS A 326 16.77 1.47 -4.86
CA LYS A 326 17.94 2.35 -4.91
C LYS A 326 17.96 3.10 -6.23
N GLY A 327 17.74 4.40 -6.19
CA GLY A 327 17.81 5.32 -7.32
C GLY A 327 18.85 6.43 -7.10
N PRO A 328 18.79 7.50 -7.91
CA PRO A 328 19.57 8.71 -7.70
C PRO A 328 19.25 9.39 -6.36
N ASP A 329 20.26 9.99 -5.71
CA ASP A 329 20.12 10.62 -4.38
C ASP A 329 19.07 11.76 -4.35
N ASP A 330 18.91 12.44 -5.48
CA ASP A 330 17.96 13.54 -5.71
C ASP A 330 16.56 13.08 -6.14
N ALA A 331 16.35 11.76 -6.29
CA ALA A 331 15.13 11.18 -6.85
C ALA A 331 14.45 10.15 -5.92
N LYS A 332 14.54 10.34 -4.59
CA LYS A 332 13.88 9.46 -3.58
C LYS A 332 12.39 9.24 -3.80
N ILE A 333 11.71 10.20 -4.40
CA ILE A 333 10.29 10.05 -4.76
C ILE A 333 10.04 8.91 -5.75
N LEU A 334 11.00 8.64 -6.66
CA LEU A 334 10.94 7.53 -7.59
C LEU A 334 11.16 6.19 -6.86
N GLU A 335 12.03 6.14 -5.84
CA GLU A 335 12.24 4.95 -5.01
C GLU A 335 10.96 4.53 -4.27
N VAL A 336 10.22 5.50 -3.72
CA VAL A 336 8.93 5.26 -3.05
C VAL A 336 7.89 4.74 -4.04
N ALA A 337 7.85 5.30 -5.26
CA ALA A 337 6.94 4.85 -6.31
C ALA A 337 7.24 3.41 -6.76
N ALA A 338 8.51 3.10 -6.97
CA ALA A 338 8.96 1.75 -7.28
C ALA A 338 8.65 0.77 -6.14
N GLU A 339 8.84 1.16 -4.87
CA GLU A 339 8.50 0.31 -3.73
C GLU A 339 6.98 0.03 -3.69
N GLN A 340 6.15 1.04 -3.92
CA GLN A 340 4.69 0.90 -3.97
C GLN A 340 4.23 -0.04 -5.09
N LEU A 341 4.88 0.02 -6.25
CA LEU A 341 4.62 -0.89 -7.37
C LEU A 341 4.84 -2.35 -6.96
N ILE A 342 5.97 -2.65 -6.32
CA ILE A 342 6.31 -4.01 -5.86
C ILE A 342 5.38 -4.47 -4.75
N ARG A 343 4.95 -3.57 -3.85
CA ARG A 343 3.99 -3.91 -2.79
C ARG A 343 2.63 -4.36 -3.31
N LYS A 344 2.27 -4.02 -4.56
CA LYS A 344 1.02 -4.43 -5.21
C LYS A 344 1.11 -5.79 -5.90
N LEU A 345 2.31 -6.36 -6.05
CA LEU A 345 2.47 -7.65 -6.71
C LEU A 345 1.68 -8.74 -5.95
N PRO A 346 1.05 -9.68 -6.67
CA PRO A 346 0.29 -10.76 -6.08
C PRO A 346 1.21 -11.76 -5.38
N LYS A 347 0.60 -12.77 -4.77
CA LYS A 347 1.33 -13.91 -4.23
C LYS A 347 1.81 -14.81 -5.40
N PHE A 348 3.00 -15.37 -5.26
CA PHE A 348 3.61 -16.26 -6.25
C PHE A 348 3.44 -17.74 -5.86
N LYS A 349 3.54 -18.63 -6.84
CA LYS A 349 4.01 -19.99 -6.62
C LYS A 349 5.52 -19.90 -6.32
N PRO A 350 6.01 -20.48 -5.19
CA PRO A 350 7.41 -20.35 -4.80
C PRO A 350 8.33 -21.07 -5.79
N ALA A 351 9.59 -20.64 -5.86
CA ALA A 351 10.60 -21.39 -6.60
C ALA A 351 10.94 -22.71 -5.91
N LEU A 352 11.34 -23.69 -6.70
CA LEU A 352 11.80 -24.99 -6.20
C LEU A 352 13.28 -25.19 -6.51
N LYS A 353 14.02 -25.62 -5.50
CA LYS A 353 15.36 -26.20 -5.64
C LYS A 353 15.31 -27.62 -5.11
N ASP A 354 15.61 -28.58 -5.98
CA ASP A 354 15.53 -30.01 -5.65
C ASP A 354 14.18 -30.39 -5.02
N ASP A 355 13.08 -29.92 -5.64
CA ASP A 355 11.68 -30.08 -5.20
C ASP A 355 11.32 -29.41 -3.85
N VAL A 356 12.23 -28.63 -3.27
CA VAL A 356 11.99 -27.90 -2.01
C VAL A 356 11.70 -26.41 -2.30
N PRO A 357 10.62 -25.84 -1.74
CA PRO A 357 10.35 -24.40 -1.83
C PRO A 357 11.43 -23.57 -1.15
N VAL A 358 12.02 -22.64 -1.90
CA VAL A 358 13.14 -21.79 -1.44
C VAL A 358 12.86 -20.30 -1.56
N HIS A 359 13.62 -19.50 -0.82
CA HIS A 359 13.62 -18.04 -0.98
C HIS A 359 14.34 -17.67 -2.26
N THR A 360 13.79 -16.74 -3.03
CA THR A 360 14.38 -16.31 -4.30
C THR A 360 14.50 -14.80 -4.33
N ILE A 361 15.69 -14.29 -4.66
CA ILE A 361 15.92 -12.85 -4.88
C ILE A 361 15.68 -12.54 -6.35
N TYR A 362 14.91 -11.49 -6.62
CA TYR A 362 14.73 -10.95 -7.96
C TYR A 362 15.06 -9.47 -7.97
N GLU A 363 15.80 -9.04 -9.00
CA GLU A 363 16.27 -7.67 -9.15
C GLU A 363 16.08 -7.18 -10.58
N PHE A 364 15.56 -5.96 -10.73
CA PHE A 364 15.40 -5.32 -12.03
C PHE A 364 15.43 -3.78 -11.93
N PRO A 365 15.94 -3.09 -12.95
CA PRO A 365 15.87 -1.63 -13.03
C PRO A 365 14.53 -1.14 -13.62
N ILE A 366 14.03 -0.03 -13.09
CA ILE A 366 12.90 0.75 -13.62
C ILE A 366 13.42 2.13 -14.02
N SER A 367 13.38 2.45 -15.31
CA SER A 367 13.75 3.74 -15.88
C SER A 367 12.53 4.65 -15.97
N PHE A 368 12.53 5.75 -15.22
CA PHE A 368 11.50 6.78 -15.23
C PHE A 368 11.88 7.89 -16.22
N LYS A 369 11.03 8.13 -17.22
CA LYS A 369 11.25 9.11 -18.29
C LYS A 369 10.05 10.04 -18.47
N LEU A 370 10.29 11.31 -18.79
CA LEU A 370 9.26 12.26 -19.18
C LEU A 370 9.32 12.48 -20.70
N ASN A 371 8.18 12.31 -21.36
CA ASN A 371 8.03 12.48 -22.81
C ASN A 371 7.36 13.81 -23.17
#